data_AF-A0A397W3B1-F1
#
_entry.id   AF-A0A397W3B1-F1
#
_cell.length_a   1.000
_cell.length_b   1.000
_cell.length_c   1.000
_cell.angle_alpha   90.00
_cell.angle_beta   90.00
_cell.angle_gamma   90.00
#
_symmetry.space_group_name_H-M   'P 1'
#
loop_
_entity.id
_entity.type
_entity.pdbx_description
1 polymer ?
#
loop_
_entity_poly.entity_id
_entity_poly.type
_entity_poly.pdbx_seq_one_letter_code
_entity_poly.pdbx_strand_id
1 'polypeptide(L)' 'MIFYTKNVGVACYLSNNLDDLKNNSYPCIGLRSQDASVEANFGCKKFKYLSKFLFNIKF' A
#
# COMPACT_ATOMS: atom_id res chain seq x y z
N MET A 1 -10.46 -7.10 2.09
CA MET A 1 -9.12 -7.51 2.54
C MET A 1 -8.15 -6.36 2.32
N ILE A 2 -7.58 -5.83 3.40
CA ILE A 2 -6.58 -4.75 3.36
C ILE A 2 -5.24 -5.31 3.81
N PHE A 3 -4.19 -5.01 3.06
CA PHE A 3 -2.82 -5.36 3.41
C PHE A 3 -1.93 -4.15 3.13
N TYR A 4 -0.78 -4.11 3.79
CA TYR A 4 0.25 -3.12 3.50
C TYR A 4 1.53 -3.81 3.03
N THR A 5 2.34 -3.06 2.28
CA THR A 5 3.64 -3.53 1.79
C THR A 5 4.74 -2.65 2.32
N LYS A 6 5.85 -3.22 2.75
CA LYS A 6 7.07 -2.48 3.11
C LYS A 6 8.20 -2.87 2.16
N ASN A 7 8.84 -1.87 1.54
CA ASN A 7 9.98 -2.06 0.63
C ASN A 7 9.71 -3.06 -0.52
N VAL A 8 10.66 -3.96 -0.81
CA VAL A 8 10.66 -4.88 -1.98
C VAL A 8 9.81 -6.14 -1.74
N GLY A 9 8.69 -6.01 -1.04
CA GLY A 9 7.58 -6.95 -1.17
C GLY A 9 7.44 -8.00 -0.09
N VAL A 10 7.26 -7.57 1.16
CA VAL A 10 6.50 -8.36 2.14
C VAL A 10 5.12 -7.75 2.24
N ALA A 11 4.09 -8.53 1.88
CA ALA A 11 2.70 -8.18 2.16
C ALA A 11 2.39 -8.60 3.60
N CYS A 12 1.98 -7.63 4.41
CA CYS A 12 1.52 -7.87 5.77
C CYS A 12 0.01 -7.70 5.80
N TYR A 13 -0.69 -8.78 6.10
CA TYR A 13 -2.14 -8.77 6.27
C TYR A 13 -2.48 -8.08 7.59
N LEU A 14 -3.36 -7.09 7.54
CA LEU A 14 -3.88 -6.50 8.75
C LEU A 14 -4.96 -7.44 9.30
N SER A 15 -4.76 -7.93 10.53
CA SER A 15 -5.72 -8.81 11.20
C SER A 15 -7.10 -8.15 11.24
N ASN A 16 -8.11 -8.91 10.83
CA ASN A 16 -9.46 -8.44 10.52
C ASN A 16 -10.10 -7.69 11.69
N ASN A 17 -10.52 -6.46 11.39
CA ASN A 17 -11.69 -5.72 11.90
C ASN A 17 -12.01 -4.56 10.93
N LEU A 18 -11.81 -4.79 9.63
CA LEU A 18 -12.01 -3.79 8.57
C LEU A 18 -13.18 -4.14 7.65
N ASP A 19 -14.08 -4.99 8.13
CA ASP A 19 -15.35 -5.29 7.45
C ASP A 19 -16.21 -4.02 7.31
N ASP A 20 -15.95 -2.99 8.14
CA ASP A 20 -16.62 -1.70 8.13
C ASP A 20 -15.98 -0.65 7.18
N LEU A 21 -14.98 -1.01 6.36
CA LEU A 21 -14.45 -0.05 5.39
C LEU A 21 -15.51 0.23 4.32
N LYS A 22 -16.21 1.36 4.48
CA LYS A 22 -17.21 1.86 3.53
C LYS A 22 -16.61 1.95 2.13
N ASN A 23 -17.41 1.59 1.12
CA ASN A 23 -17.04 1.59 -0.31
C ASN A 23 -16.41 2.90 -0.83
N ASN A 24 -16.56 4.02 -0.14
CA ASN A 24 -16.07 5.34 -0.55
C ASN A 24 -14.88 5.83 0.29
N SER A 25 -13.96 4.94 0.67
CA SER A 25 -12.76 5.33 1.40
C SER A 25 -11.78 6.09 0.49
N TYR A 26 -11.15 7.15 1.01
CA TYR A 26 -10.12 7.90 0.32
C TYR A 26 -8.73 7.61 0.92
N PRO A 27 -7.65 7.61 0.12
CA PRO A 27 -6.29 7.52 0.64
C PRO A 27 -5.99 8.68 1.59
N CYS A 28 -5.48 8.39 2.78
CA CYS A 28 -5.14 9.39 3.80
C CYS A 28 -3.72 9.19 4.33
N ILE A 29 -3.02 10.29 4.61
CA ILE A 29 -1.67 10.30 5.19
C ILE A 29 -1.66 11.29 6.35
N GLY A 30 -1.22 10.84 7.53
CA GLY A 30 -0.98 11.70 8.69
C GLY A 30 0.52 11.90 8.91
N LEU A 31 0.96 13.15 9.03
CA LEU A 31 2.33 13.51 9.39
C LEU A 31 2.35 14.08 10.80
N ARG A 32 3.24 13.56 11.66
CA ARG A 32 3.40 14.07 13.03
C ARG A 32 4.53 15.10 13.15
N SER A 33 5.62 14.92 12.39
CA SER A 33 6.77 15.81 12.41
C SER A 33 6.64 16.91 11.37
N GLN A 34 7.08 18.13 11.70
CA GLN A 34 7.09 19.26 10.76
C GLN A 34 8.05 19.04 9.59
N ASP A 35 9.14 18.28 9.80
CA ASP A 35 10.16 18.02 8.78
C ASP A 35 9.90 16.74 7.95
N ALA A 36 8.78 16.06 8.20
CA ALA A 36 8.44 14.86 7.44
C ALA A 36 7.85 15.24 6.08
N SER A 37 8.33 14.57 5.03
CA SER A 37 7.74 14.63 3.69
C SER A 37 7.44 13.23 3.17
N VAL A 38 6.37 13.11 2.39
CA VAL A 38 5.95 11.85 1.78
C VAL A 38 5.57 12.11 0.33
N GLU A 39 6.07 11.28 -0.58
CA GLU A 39 5.66 11.25 -1.98
C GLU A 39 4.60 10.16 -2.18
N ALA A 40 3.43 10.53 -2.68
CA ALA A 40 2.38 9.58 -3.04
C ALA A 40 2.51 9.18 -4.52
N ASN A 41 2.44 7.87 -4.79
CA ASN A 41 2.39 7.33 -6.14
C ASN A 41 1.02 6.68 -6.39
N PHE A 42 0.14 7.37 -7.11
CA PHE A 42 -1.18 6.88 -7.53
C PHE A 42 -1.15 6.18 -8.91
N GLY A 43 0.02 5.77 -9.39
CA GLY A 43 0.19 5.11 -10.70
C GLY A 43 1.04 5.88 -11.70
N CYS A 44 1.53 7.06 -11.36
CA CYS A 44 2.40 7.86 -12.24
C CYS A 44 3.80 7.26 -12.42
N LYS A 45 4.27 6.46 -11.45
CA LYS A 45 5.57 5.76 -11.49
C LYS A 45 5.37 4.25 -11.28
N LYS A 46 6.32 3.43 -11.74
CA LYS A 46 6.30 1.97 -11.50
C LYS A 46 6.35 1.68 -10.00
N PHE A 47 5.40 0.89 -9.49
CA PHE A 47 5.38 0.47 -8.10
C PHE A 47 6.58 -0.44 -7.77
N LYS A 48 7.24 -0.19 -6.64
CA LYS A 48 8.32 -1.03 -6.12
C LYS A 48 7.86 -2.46 -5.75
N TYR A 49 6.58 -2.64 -5.47
CA TYR A 49 5.99 -3.95 -5.16
C TYR A 49 5.77 -4.82 -6.41
N LEU A 50 5.34 -4.22 -7.52
CA LEU A 50 5.04 -4.95 -8.77
C LEU A 50 6.28 -5.55 -9.43
N SER A 51 7.48 -5.07 -9.12
CA SER A 51 8.73 -5.62 -9.69
C SER A 51 9.00 -7.07 -9.28
N LYS A 52 8.42 -7.56 -8.18
CA LYS A 52 8.63 -8.93 -7.69
C LYS A 52 7.45 -9.88 -7.97
N PHE A 53 6.22 -9.34 -8.07
CA PHE A 53 5.03 -10.15 -8.33
C PHE A 53 4.91 -10.65 -9.78
N LEU A 54 5.43 -9.89 -10.76
CA LEU A 54 5.47 -10.33 -12.17
C LEU A 54 6.33 -11.59 -12.41
N PHE A 55 7.24 -11.95 -11.48
CA PHE A 55 8.04 -13.18 -11.58
C PHE A 55 7.36 -14.42 -10.96
N ASN A 56 6.28 -14.25 -10.19
CA ASN A 56 5.64 -15.36 -9.46
C ASN A 56 4.22 -15.68 -9.92
N ILE A 57 3.66 -14.91 -10.86
CA ILE A 57 2.43 -15.27 -11.56
C ILE A 57 2.85 -15.88 -12.90
N LYS A 58 3.16 -17.19 -12.89
CA LYS A 58 3.08 -18.00 -14.10
C LYS A 58 1.59 -18.23 -14.37
N PHE A 59 1.11 -17.78 -15.53
CA PHE A 59 -0.16 -18.25 -16.09
C PHE A 59 -0.10 -19.76 -16.35
#